data_AF-A0A7R9CC81-F1
#
_entry.id   AF-A0A7R9CC81-F1
#
_cell.length_a   1.000
_cell.length_b   1.000
_cell.length_c   1.000
_cell.angle_alpha   90.00
_cell.angle_beta   90.00
_cell.angle_gamma   90.00
#
_symmetry.space_group_name_H-M   'P 1'
#
loop_
_entity.id
_entity.type
_entity.pdbx_description
1 polymer ?
#
loop_
_entity_poly.entity_id
_entity_poly.type
_entity_poly.pdbx_seq_one_letter_code
_entity_poly.pdbx_strand_id
1 'polypeptide(L)'
;MSPFGREHGLEVHGSSPPTSRPRREIKPVKRLIEELSILCQRFQYPAGEKKVTPMKHSLHDSENIANLWDDSDSDMEISTLQTRSSDGCTTTNMKLDPGKYFIVNVDKMDANGLKVVFEKGNATILKGNIFVAAATRSGKVYTMSLSPREKACAGVASSIVASSDLWHKRLGHIGKTGLVHLKEMGEQYCLLGPYKEQCARIEVEEADFPPENPLSIAVNKMRQQGFKIHTGTWLVDGNPQVILFDIGSAAWKLDEYKQELWSTCSLGIPHLDIEANDAVILGYQMAHFIAEFRKAAEEYSESPPRIVAHFHEWQAGLGLIALHTRHIDVATVFTTHATLLGRYLCAGNTDFYNNLSKFNVDEEAGRRQIYHRYCMERAASHLAHVFTTVSEITGYEAEHLLKRKPDIITPNGLNVKKFSALHEFQNLHAISKEKIHEFVRGHFYGHYDFDLEKTLYFFIAGRYEFGNKGADIFIEALARLNHYLKSTHPDVTVVAFLIFPAKTNNFNVESLRGHAVTKSLRDTINDIQLKIGKRMYEVCLR
;
A
#
# COMPACT_ATOMS: atom_id res chain seq x y z
N MET A 1 -54.32 5.15 -18.75
CA MET A 1 -55.77 4.95 -18.96
C MET A 1 -56.08 3.50 -18.63
N SER A 2 -56.74 3.23 -17.50
CA SER A 2 -57.52 1.98 -17.37
C SER A 2 -58.81 2.15 -18.21
N PRO A 3 -59.48 1.07 -18.65
CA PRO A 3 -60.50 0.47 -17.79
C PRO A 3 -60.90 -1.01 -18.05
N PHE A 4 -61.73 -1.55 -17.14
CA PHE A 4 -62.57 -2.77 -17.20
C PHE A 4 -61.85 -4.14 -17.16
N GLY A 5 -62.30 -5.17 -16.43
CA GLY A 5 -63.49 -5.35 -15.59
C GLY A 5 -63.78 -6.84 -15.37
N ARG A 6 -64.10 -7.19 -14.11
CA ARG A 6 -64.93 -8.30 -13.59
C ARG A 6 -64.55 -9.78 -13.77
N GLU A 7 -64.61 -10.45 -12.62
CA GLU A 7 -64.55 -11.88 -12.31
C GLU A 7 -65.86 -12.63 -12.66
N HIS A 8 -65.77 -13.94 -12.97
CA HIS A 8 -66.38 -15.05 -12.19
C HIS A 8 -66.34 -16.43 -12.89
N GLY A 9 -66.09 -17.49 -12.10
CA GLY A 9 -66.61 -18.87 -12.26
C GLY A 9 -65.71 -19.89 -12.99
N LEU A 10 -64.94 -20.76 -12.30
CA LEU A 10 -65.28 -22.10 -11.75
C LEU A 10 -65.53 -23.21 -12.80
N GLU A 11 -64.60 -24.16 -12.96
CA GLU A 11 -64.72 -25.58 -12.52
C GLU A 11 -63.52 -26.45 -12.97
N VAL A 12 -63.46 -27.70 -12.48
CA VAL A 12 -62.29 -28.48 -12.06
C VAL A 12 -62.00 -29.69 -12.97
N HIS A 13 -60.75 -30.21 -12.90
CA HIS A 13 -60.21 -31.57 -13.16
C HIS A 13 -59.19 -31.60 -14.31
N GLY A 14 -58.00 -32.18 -14.23
CA GLY A 14 -57.23 -32.87 -13.19
C GLY A 14 -56.06 -33.57 -13.90
N SER A 15 -54.81 -33.36 -13.48
CA SER A 15 -53.67 -34.25 -13.74
C SER A 15 -52.43 -33.75 -13.01
N SER A 16 -51.87 -34.60 -12.15
CA SER A 16 -50.66 -34.35 -11.36
C SER A 16 -49.38 -34.51 -12.19
N PRO A 17 -48.34 -33.68 -11.93
CA PRO A 17 -46.95 -33.98 -12.28
C PRO A 17 -46.03 -34.11 -11.04
N PRO A 18 -44.80 -34.62 -11.20
CA PRO A 18 -44.22 -35.59 -10.26
C PRO A 18 -43.27 -35.01 -9.19
N THR A 19 -43.24 -35.73 -8.08
CA THR A 19 -42.20 -35.90 -7.04
C THR A 19 -40.90 -35.09 -7.16
N SER A 20 -40.69 -34.24 -6.16
CA SER A 20 -39.44 -33.56 -5.82
C SER A 20 -38.27 -34.51 -5.57
N ARG A 21 -37.16 -34.33 -6.30
CA ARG A 21 -35.85 -34.90 -5.90
C ARG A 21 -35.24 -34.07 -4.75
N PRO A 22 -34.60 -34.69 -3.75
CA PRO A 22 -34.07 -33.98 -2.60
C PRO A 22 -32.86 -33.11 -2.98
N ARG A 23 -32.82 -31.88 -2.45
CA ARG A 23 -31.65 -31.00 -2.49
C ARG A 23 -30.44 -31.75 -1.92
N ARG A 24 -29.40 -31.96 -2.72
CA ARG A 24 -28.10 -32.44 -2.22
C ARG A 24 -27.56 -31.43 -1.22
N GLU A 25 -27.44 -31.85 0.04
CA GLU A 25 -26.79 -31.08 1.09
C GLU A 25 -25.35 -30.73 0.68
N ILE A 26 -25.07 -29.43 0.57
CA ILE A 26 -23.73 -28.86 0.41
C ILE A 26 -23.04 -28.92 1.79
N LYS A 27 -22.68 -30.14 2.23
CA LYS A 27 -21.95 -30.40 3.48
C LYS A 27 -20.42 -30.22 3.42
N PRO A 28 -19.70 -30.28 2.27
CA PRO A 28 -18.23 -30.16 2.31
C PRO A 28 -17.70 -28.72 2.39
N VAL A 29 -18.36 -27.74 1.74
CA VAL A 29 -17.90 -26.33 1.68
C VAL A 29 -18.08 -25.64 3.04
N LYS A 30 -19.19 -25.92 3.72
CA LYS A 30 -19.42 -25.44 5.09
C LYS A 30 -18.36 -25.96 6.07
N ARG A 31 -17.85 -27.17 5.85
CA ARG A 31 -16.82 -27.80 6.68
C ARG A 31 -15.43 -27.18 6.46
N LEU A 32 -15.08 -26.83 5.22
CA LEU A 32 -13.84 -26.10 4.91
C LEU A 32 -13.87 -24.67 5.49
N ILE A 33 -15.05 -24.03 5.47
CA ILE A 33 -15.29 -22.71 6.07
C ILE A 33 -15.33 -22.79 7.61
N GLU A 34 -15.90 -23.84 8.18
CA GLU A 34 -15.87 -24.12 9.62
C GLU A 34 -14.45 -24.46 10.09
N GLU A 35 -13.65 -25.17 9.31
CA GLU A 35 -12.22 -25.43 9.62
C GLU A 35 -11.39 -24.14 9.58
N LEU A 36 -11.66 -23.24 8.64
CA LEU A 36 -11.07 -21.89 8.62
C LEU A 36 -11.58 -21.00 9.77
N SER A 37 -12.84 -21.15 10.20
CA SER A 37 -13.45 -20.39 11.30
C SER A 37 -13.00 -20.89 12.69
N ILE A 38 -12.85 -22.20 12.88
CA ILE A 38 -12.39 -22.85 14.12
C ILE A 38 -10.90 -22.53 14.37
N LEU A 39 -10.09 -22.39 13.32
CA LEU A 39 -8.71 -21.92 13.42
C LEU A 39 -8.61 -20.45 13.86
N CYS A 40 -9.56 -19.60 13.43
CA CYS A 40 -9.65 -18.20 13.88
C CYS A 40 -10.18 -18.05 15.32
N GLN A 41 -11.08 -18.94 15.76
CA GLN A 41 -11.63 -18.90 17.13
C GLN A 41 -10.68 -19.43 18.21
N ARG A 42 -9.64 -20.20 17.85
CA ARG A 42 -8.65 -20.73 18.81
C ARG A 42 -7.66 -19.70 19.37
N PHE A 43 -7.78 -18.42 19.01
CA PHE A 43 -6.96 -17.33 19.55
C PHE A 43 -7.78 -16.21 20.23
N GLN A 44 -8.82 -16.59 20.98
CA GLN A 44 -9.27 -15.76 22.11
C GLN A 44 -8.66 -16.32 23.40
N TYR A 45 -7.56 -15.71 23.87
CA TYR A 45 -7.14 -15.91 25.25
C TYR A 45 -8.08 -15.13 26.19
N PRO A 46 -8.57 -15.75 27.27
CA PRO A 46 -9.50 -15.13 28.19
C PRO A 46 -8.85 -14.04 29.02
N ALA A 47 -9.62 -12.97 29.26
CA ALA A 47 -9.33 -11.95 30.26
C ALA A 47 -9.14 -12.61 31.63
N GLY A 48 -7.98 -12.40 32.25
CA GLY A 48 -7.65 -12.91 33.58
C GLY A 48 -6.78 -11.91 34.32
N GLU A 49 -7.37 -11.26 35.32
CA GLU A 49 -6.71 -10.40 36.29
C GLU A 49 -5.57 -11.14 37.01
N LYS A 50 -4.36 -10.56 37.00
CA LYS A 50 -3.38 -10.82 38.06
C LYS A 50 -2.67 -9.51 38.44
N LYS A 51 -2.99 -9.02 39.64
CA LYS A 51 -2.20 -8.07 40.42
C LYS A 51 -0.79 -8.62 40.63
N VAL A 52 0.24 -7.83 40.34
CA VAL A 52 1.59 -8.05 40.87
C VAL A 52 2.11 -6.72 41.42
N THR A 53 2.27 -6.69 42.73
CA THR A 53 2.91 -5.63 43.53
C THR A 53 4.42 -5.59 43.32
N PRO A 54 5.09 -4.43 43.52
CA PRO A 54 6.49 -4.24 43.17
C PRO A 54 7.42 -4.77 44.26
N MET A 55 8.48 -5.50 43.87
CA MET A 55 9.61 -5.78 44.75
C MET A 55 10.77 -4.84 44.42
N LYS A 56 11.13 -4.02 45.41
CA LYS A 56 12.42 -3.33 45.52
C LYS A 56 13.51 -4.37 45.72
N HIS A 57 14.57 -4.31 44.93
CA HIS A 57 15.91 -4.61 45.41
C HIS A 57 16.91 -3.65 44.78
N SER A 58 17.70 -3.07 45.66
CA SER A 58 18.73 -2.07 45.43
C SER A 58 20.12 -2.73 45.45
N LEU A 59 21.05 -2.03 44.79
CA LEU A 59 22.50 -1.95 45.02
C LEU A 59 23.42 -2.74 44.08
N HIS A 60 24.25 -1.93 43.42
CA HIS A 60 25.69 -2.08 43.24
C HIS A 60 26.21 -3.28 42.45
N ASP A 61 26.57 -3.04 41.18
CA ASP A 61 27.97 -2.89 40.77
C ASP A 61 28.09 -3.02 39.24
N SER A 62 28.36 -1.90 38.56
CA SER A 62 29.21 -1.83 37.35
C SER A 62 29.15 -0.42 36.75
N GLU A 63 29.90 0.49 37.35
CA GLU A 63 30.40 1.67 36.65
C GLU A 63 31.45 1.24 35.61
N ASN A 64 31.62 2.08 34.58
CA ASN A 64 32.56 1.98 33.45
C ASN A 64 32.12 1.07 32.29
N ILE A 65 31.45 1.67 31.31
CA ILE A 65 31.90 1.85 29.90
C ILE A 65 30.80 2.70 29.23
N ALA A 66 30.91 4.01 29.36
CA ALA A 66 30.12 4.98 28.62
C ALA A 66 31.03 6.17 28.34
N ASN A 67 31.89 6.02 27.35
CA ASN A 67 32.63 7.08 26.66
C ASN A 67 33.31 6.44 25.47
N LEU A 68 32.72 6.65 24.29
CA LEU A 68 33.33 6.69 22.96
C LEU A 68 32.17 6.59 21.95
N TRP A 69 32.27 7.35 20.87
CA TRP A 69 31.37 7.42 19.70
C TRP A 69 30.23 8.45 19.80
N ASP A 70 30.64 9.70 20.03
CA ASP A 70 30.05 10.87 19.40
C ASP A 70 31.07 11.32 18.33
N ASP A 71 30.71 11.21 17.03
CA ASP A 71 31.31 11.93 15.90
C ASP A 71 30.76 11.35 14.58
N SER A 72 29.73 12.01 14.03
CA SER A 72 29.47 11.98 12.59
C SER A 72 28.74 13.24 12.14
N ASP A 73 29.49 14.33 12.01
CA ASP A 73 29.26 15.36 11.01
C ASP A 73 30.42 15.32 10.01
N SER A 74 30.10 15.09 8.74
CA SER A 74 30.87 15.58 7.59
C SER A 74 29.98 15.48 6.35
N ASP A 75 29.21 16.54 6.12
CA ASP A 75 28.70 16.92 4.81
C ASP A 75 29.90 17.09 3.85
N MET A 76 29.84 16.48 2.67
CA MET A 76 30.75 16.77 1.56
C MET A 76 30.00 17.65 0.56
N GLU A 77 30.44 18.91 0.45
CA GLU A 77 29.92 19.93 -0.45
C GLU A 77 29.93 19.46 -1.91
N ILE A 78 28.79 19.63 -2.58
CA ILE A 78 28.69 19.63 -4.05
C ILE A 78 28.92 21.07 -4.50
N SER A 79 30.14 21.40 -4.92
CA SER A 79 30.41 22.65 -5.63
C SER A 79 30.21 22.44 -7.13
N THR A 80 29.11 22.95 -7.65
CA THR A 80 28.81 23.12 -9.08
C THR A 80 29.73 24.18 -9.67
N LEU A 81 30.61 23.83 -10.61
CA LEU A 81 31.39 24.80 -11.40
C LEU A 81 30.75 24.97 -12.79
N GLN A 82 30.22 26.17 -13.03
CA GLN A 82 29.73 26.64 -14.33
C GLN A 82 30.88 26.79 -15.33
N THR A 83 30.58 26.49 -16.60
CA THR A 83 31.46 26.63 -17.77
C THR A 83 31.21 27.91 -18.56
N ARG A 84 32.30 28.55 -19.03
CA ARG A 84 32.52 29.36 -20.26
C ARG A 84 33.67 30.35 -19.99
N SER A 85 34.62 30.68 -20.84
CA SER A 85 35.17 30.15 -22.11
C SER A 85 36.26 31.13 -22.51
N SER A 86 37.47 30.69 -22.88
CA SER A 86 38.28 31.26 -23.99
C SER A 86 39.67 30.62 -24.00
N ASP A 87 39.96 29.98 -25.15
CA ASP A 87 41.26 29.58 -25.69
C ASP A 87 41.98 28.34 -25.11
N GLY A 88 42.02 27.29 -25.95
CA GLY A 88 43.06 26.24 -25.91
C GLY A 88 42.58 24.78 -25.88
N CYS A 89 42.21 24.23 -27.03
CA CYS A 89 42.12 22.77 -27.29
C CYS A 89 43.53 22.12 -27.08
N THR A 90 43.72 20.96 -26.45
CA THR A 90 43.47 19.60 -26.99
C THR A 90 43.40 18.48 -25.91
N THR A 91 42.27 17.75 -25.87
CA THR A 91 42.08 16.26 -25.91
C THR A 91 43.22 15.32 -25.44
N THR A 92 43.05 14.17 -24.76
CA THR A 92 41.94 13.33 -24.23
C THR A 92 42.57 12.07 -23.60
N ASN A 93 41.99 11.49 -22.55
CA ASN A 93 41.77 10.02 -22.43
C ASN A 93 41.06 9.66 -21.11
N MET A 94 39.73 9.78 -21.09
CA MET A 94 38.88 8.86 -20.34
C MET A 94 37.76 8.43 -21.29
N LYS A 95 37.83 7.18 -21.73
CA LYS A 95 36.75 6.51 -22.44
C LYS A 95 35.97 5.71 -21.39
N LEU A 96 34.71 6.07 -21.21
CA LEU A 96 33.72 5.32 -20.44
C LEU A 96 32.89 4.50 -21.43
N ASP A 97 32.86 3.17 -21.24
CA ASP A 97 31.71 2.28 -21.56
C ASP A 97 31.97 0.84 -21.02
N PRO A 98 30.99 -0.09 -20.99
CA PRO A 98 30.00 -0.32 -19.95
C PRO A 98 30.30 -1.58 -19.10
N GLY A 99 30.30 -1.44 -17.77
CA GLY A 99 30.52 -2.55 -16.84
C GLY A 99 31.15 -2.04 -15.54
N LYS A 100 30.40 -2.12 -14.43
CA LYS A 100 30.68 -1.51 -13.13
C LYS A 100 32.03 -1.91 -12.51
N TYR A 101 33.11 -1.15 -12.74
CA TYR A 101 34.34 -1.26 -11.95
C TYR A 101 34.84 0.13 -11.52
N PHE A 102 35.02 0.32 -10.21
CA PHE A 102 35.67 1.49 -9.62
C PHE A 102 37.13 1.12 -9.31
N ILE A 103 38.10 1.92 -9.80
CA ILE A 103 39.49 1.77 -9.41
C ILE A 103 39.67 2.51 -8.08
N VAL A 104 39.91 1.77 -7.00
CA VAL A 104 40.05 2.34 -5.67
C VAL A 104 41.51 2.30 -5.23
N ASN A 105 42.03 3.44 -4.79
CA ASN A 105 43.39 3.54 -4.25
C ASN A 105 43.39 3.12 -2.77
N VAL A 106 44.17 2.09 -2.43
CA VAL A 106 44.24 1.47 -1.10
C VAL A 106 44.73 2.46 -0.04
N ASP A 107 45.70 3.32 -0.38
CA ASP A 107 46.24 4.32 0.56
C ASP A 107 45.16 5.34 0.97
N LYS A 108 44.24 5.66 0.04
CA LYS A 108 43.06 6.50 0.34
C LYS A 108 41.99 5.76 1.14
N MET A 109 41.94 4.42 1.14
CA MET A 109 40.99 3.67 1.95
C MET A 109 41.47 3.58 3.41
N ASP A 110 42.76 3.32 3.61
CA ASP A 110 43.36 3.31 4.95
C ASP A 110 43.25 4.70 5.60
N ALA A 111 43.49 5.78 4.83
CA ALA A 111 43.30 7.15 5.32
C ALA A 111 41.85 7.48 5.75
N ASN A 112 40.87 6.70 5.28
CA ASN A 112 39.45 6.83 5.63
C ASN A 112 38.97 5.78 6.65
N GLY A 113 39.91 5.10 7.34
CA GLY A 113 39.61 4.15 8.42
C GLY A 113 39.12 2.78 7.96
N LEU A 114 39.39 2.40 6.71
CA LEU A 114 39.06 1.09 6.14
C LEU A 114 40.35 0.28 5.97
N LYS A 115 40.52 -0.76 6.79
CA LYS A 115 41.69 -1.65 6.75
C LYS A 115 41.51 -2.71 5.68
N VAL A 116 42.46 -2.81 4.75
CA VAL A 116 42.46 -3.84 3.69
C VAL A 116 43.49 -4.93 4.02
N VAL A 117 43.04 -6.18 4.19
CA VAL A 117 43.89 -7.33 4.48
C VAL A 117 43.95 -8.26 3.28
N PHE A 118 45.17 -8.54 2.80
CA PHE A 118 45.42 -9.43 1.66
C PHE A 118 45.91 -10.80 2.13
N GLU A 119 45.16 -11.86 1.86
CA GLU A 119 45.55 -13.23 2.18
C GLU A 119 45.24 -14.19 1.03
N LYS A 120 46.23 -15.01 0.63
CA LYS A 120 46.10 -16.12 -0.34
C LYS A 120 45.33 -15.78 -1.63
N GLY A 121 45.51 -14.57 -2.17
CA GLY A 121 44.87 -14.15 -3.42
C GLY A 121 43.47 -13.54 -3.26
N ASN A 122 43.01 -13.34 -2.02
CA ASN A 122 41.80 -12.61 -1.69
C ASN A 122 42.15 -11.37 -0.86
N ALA A 123 41.39 -10.30 -1.02
CA ALA A 123 41.47 -9.11 -0.19
C ALA A 123 40.16 -8.96 0.60
N THR A 124 40.27 -8.64 1.88
CA THR A 124 39.12 -8.36 2.75
C THR A 124 39.22 -6.94 3.28
N ILE A 125 38.11 -6.20 3.20
CA ILE A 125 38.03 -4.81 3.63
C ILE A 125 37.22 -4.75 4.92
N LEU A 126 37.83 -4.19 5.96
CA LEU A 126 37.27 -4.11 7.31
C LEU A 126 37.15 -2.65 7.74
N LYS A 127 36.06 -2.29 8.41
CA LYS A 127 35.93 -1.01 9.13
C LYS A 127 35.86 -1.34 10.62
N GLY A 128 36.96 -1.16 11.34
CA GLY A 128 37.11 -1.72 12.69
C GLY A 128 37.05 -3.26 12.65
N ASN A 129 36.16 -3.88 13.43
CA ASN A 129 35.94 -5.34 13.46
C ASN A 129 34.83 -5.82 12.50
N ILE A 130 34.27 -4.92 11.68
CA ILE A 130 33.14 -5.24 10.80
C ILE A 130 33.65 -5.53 9.39
N PHE A 131 33.22 -6.67 8.84
CA PHE A 131 33.48 -7.05 7.46
C PHE A 131 32.64 -6.19 6.50
N VAL A 132 33.30 -5.46 5.60
CA VAL A 132 32.65 -4.54 4.66
C VAL A 132 32.49 -5.17 3.28
N ALA A 133 33.55 -5.81 2.77
CA ALA A 133 33.54 -6.47 1.48
C ALA A 133 34.74 -7.42 1.29
N ALA A 134 34.64 -8.34 0.33
CA ALA A 134 35.76 -9.15 -0.14
C ALA A 134 35.99 -8.95 -1.63
N ALA A 135 37.25 -9.02 -2.05
CA ALA A 135 37.69 -8.94 -3.42
C ALA A 135 38.58 -10.15 -3.75
N THR A 136 38.47 -10.65 -4.97
CA THR A 136 39.26 -11.78 -5.48
C THR A 136 40.29 -11.29 -6.50
N ARG A 137 41.50 -11.84 -6.48
CA ARG A 137 42.57 -11.43 -7.40
C ARG A 137 42.32 -11.95 -8.82
N SER A 138 42.23 -11.04 -9.78
CA SER A 138 42.23 -11.34 -11.22
C SER A 138 43.45 -10.65 -11.85
N GLY A 139 44.54 -11.40 -12.01
CA GLY A 139 45.82 -10.87 -12.52
C GLY A 139 46.55 -9.96 -11.52
N LYS A 140 46.85 -8.71 -11.91
CA LYS A 140 47.49 -7.68 -11.06
C LYS A 140 46.49 -6.80 -10.29
N VAL A 141 45.18 -7.02 -10.47
CA VAL A 141 44.11 -6.21 -9.87
C VAL A 141 43.19 -7.11 -9.04
N TYR A 142 42.66 -6.56 -7.94
CA TYR A 142 41.65 -7.23 -7.13
C TYR A 142 40.27 -6.73 -7.56
N THR A 143 39.37 -7.66 -7.88
CA THR A 143 38.01 -7.36 -8.36
C THR A 143 37.02 -7.64 -7.24
N MET A 144 36.21 -6.63 -6.90
CA MET A 144 35.23 -6.67 -5.81
C MET A 144 33.81 -6.63 -6.39
N SER A 145 32.99 -7.62 -6.06
CA SER A 145 31.56 -7.62 -6.38
C SER A 145 30.77 -7.04 -5.20
N LEU A 146 30.40 -5.76 -5.29
CA LEU A 146 29.46 -5.15 -4.35
C LEU A 146 28.03 -5.43 -4.83
N SER A 147 27.24 -6.16 -4.04
CA SER A 147 25.79 -6.18 -4.21
C SER A 147 25.24 -4.77 -3.90
N PRO A 148 24.46 -4.13 -4.79
CA PRO A 148 23.97 -2.78 -4.54
C PRO A 148 23.01 -2.81 -3.34
N ARG A 149 23.40 -2.22 -2.21
CA ARG A 149 22.43 -1.76 -1.22
C ARG A 149 21.72 -0.54 -1.81
N GLU A 150 20.40 -0.56 -1.77
CA GLU A 150 19.51 0.53 -2.19
C GLU A 150 20.02 1.88 -1.70
N LYS A 151 20.23 2.81 -2.63
CA LYS A 151 20.43 4.21 -2.28
C LYS A 151 19.13 4.76 -1.72
N ALA A 152 19.11 5.05 -0.44
CA ALA A 152 18.24 6.09 0.10
C ALA A 152 18.65 7.41 -0.58
N CYS A 153 17.87 7.87 -1.55
CA CYS A 153 18.05 9.18 -2.17
C CYS A 153 17.64 10.27 -1.18
N ALA A 154 18.63 10.87 -0.51
CA ALA A 154 18.57 12.25 -0.07
C ALA A 154 19.00 13.13 -1.25
N GLY A 155 18.15 14.04 -1.69
CA GLY A 155 18.45 14.97 -2.78
C GLY A 155 17.19 15.66 -3.29
N VAL A 156 17.08 16.95 -2.98
CA VAL A 156 16.03 17.86 -3.43
C VAL A 156 15.96 17.86 -4.96
N ALA A 157 14.82 17.42 -5.51
CA ALA A 157 14.47 17.63 -6.91
C ALA A 157 13.01 18.05 -7.00
N SER A 158 12.82 19.27 -7.46
CA SER A 158 11.60 19.75 -8.08
C SER A 158 11.17 18.80 -9.20
N SER A 159 10.10 18.05 -8.99
CA SER A 159 9.25 17.59 -10.08
C SER A 159 7.83 17.44 -9.57
N ILE A 160 7.02 18.39 -10.01
CA ILE A 160 5.57 18.26 -10.10
C ILE A 160 5.34 17.07 -11.04
N VAL A 161 5.07 15.89 -10.47
CA VAL A 161 4.51 14.75 -11.20
C VAL A 161 3.33 14.24 -10.39
N ALA A 162 2.25 14.04 -11.13
CA ALA A 162 0.88 13.82 -10.74
C ALA A 162 0.65 13.00 -9.47
N SER A 163 -0.36 13.42 -8.69
CA SER A 163 -0.89 12.71 -7.52
C SER A 163 -1.66 11.42 -7.87
N SER A 164 -1.23 10.67 -8.88
CA SER A 164 -1.81 9.39 -9.31
C SER A 164 -0.96 8.17 -8.92
N ASP A 165 0.28 8.35 -8.48
CA ASP A 165 1.26 7.24 -8.45
C ASP A 165 1.43 6.57 -7.07
N LEU A 166 0.47 6.76 -6.15
CA LEU A 166 0.47 6.12 -4.82
C LEU A 166 -0.43 4.88 -4.76
N TRP A 167 -0.35 4.00 -5.76
CA TRP A 167 -1.06 2.72 -5.73
C TRP A 167 -0.43 1.71 -4.74
N HIS A 168 0.85 1.88 -4.39
CA HIS A 168 1.61 1.06 -3.40
C HIS A 168 1.12 1.10 -1.95
N LYS A 169 0.30 2.07 -1.56
CA LYS A 169 -0.13 2.19 -0.16
C LYS A 169 -1.58 1.81 0.11
N ARG A 170 -2.37 1.46 -0.91
CA ARG A 170 -3.82 1.20 -0.71
C ARG A 170 -4.34 -0.13 -1.21
N LEU A 171 -3.62 -0.87 -2.05
CA LEU A 171 -4.13 -2.13 -2.60
C LEU A 171 -3.17 -3.33 -2.46
N GLY A 172 -1.98 -3.15 -1.91
CA GLY A 172 -1.11 -4.24 -1.44
C GLY A 172 -1.35 -4.56 0.03
N HIS A 173 -2.59 -4.83 0.45
CA HIS A 173 -2.91 -5.14 1.85
C HIS A 173 -2.86 -6.65 2.14
N ILE A 174 -1.78 -7.29 1.71
CA ILE A 174 -1.46 -8.62 2.21
C ILE A 174 -0.66 -8.41 3.50
N GLY A 175 -1.38 -8.49 4.63
CA GLY A 175 -0.77 -8.47 5.96
C GLY A 175 0.11 -9.70 6.18
N LYS A 176 0.80 -9.77 7.33
CA LYS A 176 1.85 -10.78 7.54
C LYS A 176 1.30 -12.19 7.48
N THR A 177 0.06 -12.35 7.94
CA THR A 177 -0.73 -13.57 7.81
C THR A 177 -0.99 -13.91 6.35
N GLY A 178 -1.41 -12.94 5.54
CA GLY A 178 -1.60 -13.12 4.11
C GLY A 178 -0.30 -13.48 3.39
N LEU A 179 0.85 -12.94 3.81
CA LEU A 179 2.18 -13.30 3.26
C LEU A 179 2.62 -14.70 3.64
N VAL A 180 2.30 -15.14 4.87
CA VAL A 180 2.51 -16.52 5.31
C VAL A 180 1.60 -17.46 4.52
N HIS A 181 0.34 -17.11 4.33
CA HIS A 181 -0.61 -17.91 3.54
C HIS A 181 -0.23 -17.92 2.06
N LEU A 182 0.31 -16.84 1.52
CA LEU A 182 0.88 -16.81 0.17
C LEU A 182 2.06 -17.78 0.02
N LYS A 183 2.93 -17.83 1.03
CA LYS A 183 4.00 -18.83 1.07
C LYS A 183 3.46 -20.27 1.21
N GLU A 184 2.36 -20.45 1.94
CA GLU A 184 1.70 -21.75 2.10
C GLU A 184 0.96 -22.20 0.82
N MET A 185 0.32 -21.26 0.11
CA MET A 185 -0.35 -21.52 -1.17
C MET A 185 0.65 -21.64 -2.33
N GLY A 186 1.84 -21.05 -2.20
CA GLY A 186 2.93 -21.14 -3.17
C GLY A 186 2.48 -20.77 -4.59
N GLU A 187 2.62 -21.72 -5.52
CA GLU A 187 2.24 -21.56 -6.93
C GLU A 187 0.73 -21.64 -7.20
N GLN A 188 -0.10 -21.88 -6.18
CA GLN A 188 -1.57 -21.94 -6.32
C GLN A 188 -2.25 -20.56 -6.19
N TYR A 189 -1.48 -19.50 -5.92
CA TYR A 189 -1.99 -18.15 -5.80
C TYR A 189 -1.49 -17.26 -6.93
N CYS A 190 -2.43 -16.65 -7.65
CA CYS A 190 -2.15 -15.75 -8.76
C CYS A 190 -3.03 -14.51 -8.69
N LEU A 191 -2.43 -13.34 -8.91
CA LEU A 191 -3.12 -12.05 -8.98
C LEU A 191 -3.44 -11.70 -10.44
N LEU A 192 -4.67 -11.27 -10.68
CA LEU A 192 -5.15 -10.79 -11.98
C LEU A 192 -5.34 -9.28 -11.92
N GLY A 193 -4.90 -8.55 -12.94
CA GLY A 193 -5.08 -7.09 -12.97
C GLY A 193 -4.86 -6.46 -14.34
N PRO A 194 -5.13 -5.16 -14.48
CA PRO A 194 -4.86 -4.44 -15.72
C PRO A 194 -3.36 -4.15 -15.86
N TYR A 195 -2.84 -4.30 -17.08
CA TYR A 195 -1.46 -3.90 -17.40
C TYR A 195 -1.37 -2.39 -17.54
N LYS A 196 -0.44 -1.79 -16.80
CA LYS A 196 -0.03 -0.39 -16.94
C LYS A 196 1.49 -0.33 -17.06
N GLU A 197 1.98 -0.05 -18.26
CA GLU A 197 3.40 -0.13 -18.60
C GLU A 197 4.31 0.66 -17.64
N GLN A 198 3.92 1.90 -17.30
CA GLN A 198 4.70 2.78 -16.41
C GLN A 198 4.93 2.17 -15.03
N CYS A 199 3.93 1.42 -14.53
CA CYS A 199 3.96 0.76 -13.24
C CYS A 199 4.67 -0.60 -13.35
N ALA A 200 4.25 -1.43 -14.30
CA ALA A 200 4.73 -2.81 -14.44
C ALA A 200 6.26 -2.89 -14.60
N ARG A 201 6.88 -1.94 -15.33
CA ARG A 201 8.34 -1.91 -15.55
C ARG A 201 9.19 -1.83 -14.28
N ILE A 202 8.66 -1.24 -13.21
CA ILE A 202 9.39 -1.02 -11.95
C ILE A 202 9.08 -2.14 -10.95
N GLU A 203 7.92 -2.75 -11.09
CA GLU A 203 7.27 -3.57 -10.07
C GLU A 203 7.26 -5.04 -10.36
N VAL A 204 7.29 -5.40 -11.64
CA VAL A 204 7.04 -6.76 -12.10
C VAL A 204 8.28 -7.25 -12.79
N GLU A 205 8.78 -8.39 -12.30
CA GLU A 205 9.74 -9.18 -13.04
C GLU A 205 8.96 -10.02 -14.06
N GLU A 206 9.00 -9.60 -15.32
CA GLU A 206 8.33 -10.30 -16.41
C GLU A 206 8.96 -11.69 -16.60
N ALA A 207 8.12 -12.72 -16.51
CA ALA A 207 8.51 -14.11 -16.69
C ALA A 207 7.30 -14.91 -17.17
N ASP A 208 7.53 -15.85 -18.09
CA ASP A 208 6.52 -16.83 -18.47
C ASP A 208 6.43 -17.93 -17.41
N PHE A 209 5.21 -18.45 -17.19
CA PHE A 209 5.00 -19.60 -16.32
C PHE A 209 5.57 -20.89 -16.94
N PRO A 210 5.93 -21.89 -16.12
CA PRO A 210 6.38 -23.18 -16.60
C PRO A 210 5.43 -23.77 -17.66
N PRO A 211 5.94 -24.36 -18.76
CA PRO A 211 5.10 -24.80 -19.89
C PRO A 211 4.00 -25.81 -19.51
N GLU A 212 4.26 -26.64 -18.51
CA GLU A 212 3.33 -27.67 -18.03
C GLU A 212 2.27 -27.11 -17.06
N ASN A 213 2.38 -25.85 -16.65
CA ASN A 213 1.44 -25.24 -15.72
C ASN A 213 0.12 -24.87 -16.44
N PRO A 214 -1.07 -25.24 -15.90
CA PRO A 214 -2.36 -24.85 -16.45
C PRO A 214 -2.53 -23.33 -16.68
N LEU A 215 -1.86 -22.49 -15.89
CA LEU A 215 -1.81 -21.03 -16.11
C LEU A 215 -1.15 -20.68 -17.45
N SER A 216 -0.03 -21.34 -17.79
CA SER A 216 0.68 -21.13 -19.05
C SER A 216 -0.19 -21.53 -20.24
N ILE A 217 -0.88 -22.67 -20.15
CA ILE A 217 -1.81 -23.15 -21.18
C ILE A 217 -2.93 -22.13 -21.42
N ALA A 218 -3.56 -21.65 -20.36
CA ALA A 218 -4.64 -20.66 -20.45
C ALA A 218 -4.15 -19.32 -21.03
N VAL A 219 -2.99 -18.82 -20.57
CA VAL A 219 -2.38 -17.59 -21.12
C VAL A 219 -2.07 -17.74 -22.60
N ASN A 220 -1.50 -18.88 -23.02
CA ASN A 220 -1.17 -19.11 -24.42
C ASN A 220 -2.42 -19.21 -25.31
N LYS A 221 -3.49 -19.85 -24.84
CA LYS A 221 -4.79 -19.85 -25.56
C LYS A 221 -5.35 -18.43 -25.72
N MET A 222 -5.26 -17.60 -24.69
CA MET A 222 -5.67 -16.19 -24.77
C MET A 222 -4.80 -15.40 -25.77
N ARG A 223 -3.47 -15.57 -25.73
CA ARG A 223 -2.53 -14.95 -26.67
C ARG A 223 -2.81 -15.36 -28.12
N GLN A 224 -3.15 -16.63 -28.37
CA GLN A 224 -3.54 -17.13 -29.70
C GLN A 224 -4.81 -16.47 -30.24
N GLN A 225 -5.72 -16.04 -29.38
CA GLN A 225 -6.94 -15.32 -29.75
C GLN A 225 -6.72 -13.82 -29.98
N GLY A 226 -5.48 -13.33 -29.84
CA GLY A 226 -5.09 -11.95 -30.09
C GLY A 226 -5.08 -11.04 -28.87
N PHE A 227 -5.31 -11.57 -27.66
CA PHE A 227 -5.19 -10.79 -26.42
C PHE A 227 -3.73 -10.64 -26.00
N LYS A 228 -3.33 -9.43 -25.59
CA LYS A 228 -1.99 -9.19 -25.03
C LYS A 228 -2.03 -9.36 -23.51
N ILE A 229 -1.29 -10.35 -23.04
CA ILE A 229 -1.22 -10.70 -21.62
C ILE A 229 0.25 -10.79 -21.20
N HIS A 230 0.58 -10.06 -20.15
CA HIS A 230 1.89 -10.06 -19.51
C HIS A 230 1.84 -10.92 -18.25
N THR A 231 2.84 -11.76 -18.06
CA THR A 231 2.97 -12.65 -16.90
C THR A 231 4.26 -12.34 -16.17
N GLY A 232 4.30 -12.59 -14.88
CA GLY A 232 5.52 -12.39 -14.10
C GLY A 232 5.30 -12.54 -12.61
N THR A 233 6.22 -11.96 -11.87
CA THR A 233 6.21 -11.95 -10.40
C THR A 233 6.20 -10.52 -9.89
N TRP A 234 5.34 -10.21 -8.92
CA TRP A 234 5.34 -8.89 -8.29
C TRP A 234 6.48 -8.78 -7.28
N LEU A 235 7.33 -7.77 -7.43
CA LEU A 235 8.51 -7.47 -6.61
C LEU A 235 8.11 -6.85 -5.26
N VAL A 236 7.33 -7.58 -4.48
CA VAL A 236 6.93 -7.25 -3.11
C VAL A 236 7.27 -8.42 -2.19
N ASP A 237 7.27 -8.18 -0.88
CA ASP A 237 7.34 -9.26 0.09
C ASP A 237 6.32 -10.36 -0.27
N GLY A 238 6.78 -11.61 -0.41
CA GLY A 238 5.95 -12.74 -0.81
C GLY A 238 6.03 -13.16 -2.27
N ASN A 239 6.49 -12.29 -3.19
CA ASN A 239 6.70 -12.59 -4.61
C ASN A 239 5.50 -13.33 -5.28
N PRO A 240 4.27 -12.77 -5.23
CA PRO A 240 3.12 -13.42 -5.83
C PRO A 240 3.22 -13.44 -7.37
N GLN A 241 2.71 -14.52 -7.97
CA GLN A 241 2.54 -14.61 -9.42
C GLN A 241 1.47 -13.62 -9.89
N VAL A 242 1.71 -12.95 -11.01
CA VAL A 242 0.79 -11.98 -11.60
C VAL A 242 0.50 -12.26 -13.07
N ILE A 243 -0.74 -11.97 -13.46
CA ILE A 243 -1.20 -11.97 -14.85
C ILE A 243 -1.87 -10.63 -15.11
N LEU A 244 -1.29 -9.86 -16.03
CA LEU A 244 -1.68 -8.50 -16.34
C LEU A 244 -2.25 -8.42 -17.76
N PHE A 245 -3.50 -7.96 -17.87
CA PHE A 245 -4.23 -7.85 -19.13
C PHE A 245 -4.07 -6.46 -19.73
N ASP A 246 -3.59 -6.37 -20.97
CA ASP A 246 -3.62 -5.12 -21.72
C ASP A 246 -5.05 -4.84 -22.18
N ILE A 247 -5.68 -3.85 -21.56
CA ILE A 247 -7.05 -3.41 -21.86
C ILE A 247 -7.17 -2.97 -23.33
N GLY A 248 -6.14 -2.29 -23.86
CA GLY A 248 -6.14 -1.78 -25.23
C GLY A 248 -6.22 -2.90 -26.27
N SER A 249 -5.62 -4.06 -25.98
CA SER A 249 -5.63 -5.22 -26.87
C SER A 249 -7.01 -5.83 -27.11
N ALA A 250 -7.96 -5.60 -26.19
CA ALA A 250 -9.31 -6.15 -26.23
C ALA A 250 -10.39 -5.10 -26.56
N ALA A 251 -10.01 -3.86 -26.87
CA ALA A 251 -10.94 -2.77 -27.15
C ALA A 251 -11.90 -3.06 -28.31
N TRP A 252 -11.46 -3.85 -29.30
CA TRP A 252 -12.28 -4.25 -30.46
C TRP A 252 -13.49 -5.12 -30.09
N LYS A 253 -13.49 -5.76 -28.91
CA LYS A 253 -14.63 -6.55 -28.40
C LYS A 253 -15.56 -5.78 -27.48
N LEU A 254 -15.29 -4.50 -27.21
CA LEU A 254 -16.05 -3.72 -26.22
C LEU A 254 -17.56 -3.72 -26.51
N ASP A 255 -17.95 -3.52 -27.76
CA ASP A 255 -19.37 -3.46 -28.14
C ASP A 255 -20.08 -4.82 -27.96
N GLU A 256 -19.39 -5.91 -28.27
CA GLU A 256 -19.86 -7.28 -28.01
C GLU A 256 -20.08 -7.51 -26.51
N TYR A 257 -19.11 -7.15 -25.69
CA TYR A 257 -19.19 -7.31 -24.23
C TYR A 257 -20.30 -6.44 -23.61
N LYS A 258 -20.48 -5.21 -24.09
CA LYS A 258 -21.60 -4.36 -23.66
C LYS A 258 -22.96 -4.96 -24.03
N GLN A 259 -23.07 -5.52 -25.23
CA GLN A 259 -24.30 -6.16 -25.70
C GLN A 259 -24.61 -7.42 -24.88
N GLU A 260 -23.60 -8.22 -24.54
CA GLU A 260 -23.74 -9.38 -23.66
C GLU A 260 -24.18 -8.94 -22.25
N LEU A 261 -23.54 -7.91 -21.69
CA LEU A 261 -23.88 -7.39 -20.36
C LEU A 261 -25.32 -6.84 -20.31
N TRP A 262 -25.75 -6.14 -21.36
CA TRP A 262 -27.12 -5.64 -21.47
C TRP A 262 -28.13 -6.78 -21.61
N SER A 263 -27.86 -7.76 -22.47
CA SER A 263 -28.80 -8.86 -22.71
C SER A 263 -28.95 -9.80 -21.50
N THR A 264 -27.89 -10.00 -20.72
CA THR A 264 -27.91 -10.88 -19.54
C THR A 264 -28.37 -10.18 -18.27
N CYS A 265 -27.93 -8.93 -18.04
CA CYS A 265 -28.12 -8.23 -16.76
C CYS A 265 -28.89 -6.92 -16.88
N SER A 266 -29.29 -6.49 -18.09
CA SER A 266 -29.92 -5.18 -18.34
C SER A 266 -29.11 -3.99 -17.81
N LEU A 267 -27.77 -4.10 -17.86
CA LEU A 267 -26.85 -3.08 -17.35
C LEU A 267 -26.19 -2.34 -18.53
N GLY A 268 -26.56 -1.08 -18.71
CA GLY A 268 -26.07 -0.22 -19.81
C GLY A 268 -24.86 0.62 -19.40
N ILE A 269 -23.86 0.68 -20.29
CA ILE A 269 -22.60 1.40 -20.06
C ILE A 269 -22.45 2.60 -21.00
N PRO A 270 -22.44 3.84 -20.47
CA PRO A 270 -22.23 5.03 -21.29
C PRO A 270 -20.90 4.98 -22.05
N HIS A 271 -20.91 5.35 -23.34
CA HIS A 271 -19.70 5.33 -24.17
C HIS A 271 -18.59 6.26 -23.65
N LEU A 272 -18.96 7.40 -23.06
CA LEU A 272 -18.03 8.42 -22.59
C LEU A 272 -17.30 8.05 -21.29
N ASP A 273 -17.77 7.05 -20.54
CA ASP A 273 -17.17 6.65 -19.27
C ASP A 273 -16.04 5.64 -19.48
N ILE A 274 -14.82 6.15 -19.65
CA ILE A 274 -13.61 5.35 -19.88
C ILE A 274 -13.37 4.35 -18.76
N GLU A 275 -13.54 4.73 -17.49
CA GLU A 275 -13.30 3.83 -16.35
C GLU A 275 -14.29 2.64 -16.35
N ALA A 276 -15.55 2.92 -16.65
CA ALA A 276 -16.56 1.87 -16.79
C ALA A 276 -16.27 0.96 -17.99
N ASN A 277 -15.84 1.52 -19.13
CA ASN A 277 -15.46 0.74 -20.30
C ASN A 277 -14.25 -0.16 -20.04
N ASP A 278 -13.22 0.39 -19.38
CA ASP A 278 -12.01 -0.35 -19.00
C ASP A 278 -12.35 -1.49 -18.04
N ALA A 279 -13.24 -1.26 -17.07
CA ALA A 279 -13.74 -2.28 -16.15
C ALA A 279 -14.50 -3.42 -16.86
N VAL A 280 -15.29 -3.10 -17.89
CA VAL A 280 -15.96 -4.11 -18.73
C VAL A 280 -14.92 -4.95 -19.46
N ILE A 281 -13.99 -4.32 -20.17
CA ILE A 281 -12.97 -5.04 -20.95
C ILE A 281 -12.14 -5.94 -20.04
N LEU A 282 -11.68 -5.41 -18.91
CA LEU A 282 -10.90 -6.16 -17.93
C LEU A 282 -11.72 -7.32 -17.35
N GLY A 283 -12.96 -7.07 -16.92
CA GLY A 283 -13.86 -8.08 -16.37
C GLY A 283 -14.06 -9.26 -17.31
N TYR A 284 -14.39 -8.98 -18.57
CA TYR A 284 -14.61 -10.01 -19.58
C TYR A 284 -13.33 -10.77 -19.95
N GLN A 285 -12.17 -10.09 -20.03
CA GLN A 285 -10.89 -10.77 -20.22
C GLN A 285 -10.54 -11.70 -19.06
N MET A 286 -10.75 -11.26 -17.82
CA MET A 286 -10.52 -12.09 -16.62
C MET A 286 -11.46 -13.30 -16.61
N ALA A 287 -12.75 -13.10 -16.90
CA ALA A 287 -13.73 -14.20 -16.95
C ALA A 287 -13.38 -15.22 -18.04
N HIS A 288 -12.96 -14.75 -19.22
CA HIS A 288 -12.54 -15.61 -20.32
C HIS A 288 -11.26 -16.40 -19.98
N PHE A 289 -10.27 -15.74 -19.37
CA PHE A 289 -9.07 -16.40 -18.87
C PHE A 289 -9.40 -17.46 -17.82
N ILE A 290 -10.24 -17.16 -16.83
CA ILE A 290 -10.64 -18.10 -15.78
C ILE A 290 -11.39 -19.31 -16.37
N ALA A 291 -12.21 -19.10 -17.41
CA ALA A 291 -12.87 -20.19 -18.13
C ALA A 291 -11.88 -21.11 -18.86
N GLU A 292 -10.86 -20.55 -19.52
CA GLU A 292 -9.81 -21.36 -20.16
C GLU A 292 -8.89 -22.04 -19.14
N PHE A 293 -8.60 -21.38 -18.02
CA PHE A 293 -7.86 -21.96 -16.90
C PHE A 293 -8.62 -23.12 -16.26
N ARG A 294 -9.94 -23.02 -16.10
CA ARG A 294 -10.78 -24.11 -15.60
C ARG A 294 -10.64 -25.36 -16.47
N LYS A 295 -10.73 -25.23 -17.79
CA LYS A 295 -10.57 -26.34 -18.74
C LYS A 295 -9.16 -26.94 -18.66
N ALA A 296 -8.13 -26.10 -18.65
CA ALA A 296 -6.75 -26.56 -18.53
C ALA A 296 -6.48 -27.27 -17.20
N ALA A 297 -7.08 -26.81 -16.11
CA ALA A 297 -6.94 -27.43 -14.79
C ALA A 297 -7.67 -28.78 -14.68
N GLU A 298 -8.80 -28.94 -15.36
CA GLU A 298 -9.51 -30.24 -15.47
C GLU A 298 -8.69 -31.26 -16.26
N GLU A 299 -7.99 -30.83 -17.32
CA GLU A 299 -7.09 -31.71 -18.08
C GLU A 299 -5.82 -32.09 -17.30
N TYR A 300 -5.38 -31.22 -16.38
CA TYR A 300 -4.15 -31.42 -15.60
C TYR A 300 -4.33 -32.28 -14.34
N SER A 301 -5.53 -32.29 -13.74
CA SER A 301 -5.78 -33.00 -12.47
C SER A 301 -6.73 -34.18 -12.64
N GLU A 302 -6.41 -35.30 -11.97
CA GLU A 302 -7.31 -36.46 -11.88
C GLU A 302 -8.60 -36.18 -11.09
N SER A 303 -8.60 -35.10 -10.29
CA SER A 303 -9.74 -34.69 -9.47
C SER A 303 -10.28 -33.34 -9.95
N PRO A 304 -11.60 -33.07 -9.82
CA PRO A 304 -12.17 -31.81 -10.26
C PRO A 304 -11.52 -30.64 -9.50
N PRO A 305 -10.90 -29.67 -10.21
CA PRO A 305 -10.17 -28.58 -9.56
C PRO A 305 -11.14 -27.71 -8.76
N ARG A 306 -10.67 -27.19 -7.63
CA ARG A 306 -11.45 -26.26 -6.79
C ARG A 306 -10.87 -24.86 -6.94
N ILE A 307 -11.50 -24.07 -7.79
CA ILE A 307 -11.01 -22.74 -8.15
C ILE A 307 -11.83 -21.70 -7.41
N VAL A 308 -11.14 -20.77 -6.73
CA VAL A 308 -11.73 -19.61 -6.07
C VAL A 308 -11.26 -18.35 -6.80
N ALA A 309 -12.20 -17.56 -7.30
CA ALA A 309 -11.94 -16.27 -7.91
C ALA A 309 -12.40 -15.16 -6.95
N HIS A 310 -11.44 -14.40 -6.43
CA HIS A 310 -11.69 -13.32 -5.46
C HIS A 310 -11.55 -11.97 -6.14
N PHE A 311 -12.66 -11.23 -6.24
CA PHE A 311 -12.74 -9.92 -6.85
C PHE A 311 -12.80 -8.82 -5.80
N HIS A 312 -11.95 -7.81 -5.95
CA HIS A 312 -11.93 -6.62 -5.09
C HIS A 312 -12.44 -5.41 -5.86
N GLU A 313 -13.39 -4.70 -5.25
CA GLU A 313 -14.03 -3.50 -5.80
C GLU A 313 -14.86 -3.70 -7.09
N TRP A 314 -15.75 -2.75 -7.34
CA TRP A 314 -16.69 -2.81 -8.46
C TRP A 314 -15.99 -2.85 -9.83
N GLN A 315 -14.79 -2.28 -9.97
CA GLN A 315 -14.04 -2.32 -11.24
C GLN A 315 -13.68 -3.75 -11.66
N ALA A 316 -13.32 -4.61 -10.70
CA ALA A 316 -13.05 -6.02 -10.98
C ALA A 316 -14.34 -6.86 -10.97
N GLY A 317 -15.41 -6.38 -10.34
CA GLY A 317 -16.69 -7.07 -10.17
C GLY A 317 -17.37 -7.50 -11.49
N LEU A 318 -17.07 -6.87 -12.62
CA LEU A 318 -17.59 -7.28 -13.93
C LEU A 318 -17.14 -8.69 -14.33
N GLY A 319 -15.93 -9.10 -13.92
CA GLY A 319 -15.45 -10.46 -14.15
C GLY A 319 -16.28 -11.49 -13.39
N LEU A 320 -16.71 -11.14 -12.17
CA LEU A 320 -17.62 -11.98 -11.37
C LEU A 320 -18.98 -12.12 -12.06
N ILE A 321 -19.55 -11.01 -12.52
CA ILE A 321 -20.84 -11.00 -13.22
C ILE A 321 -20.75 -11.90 -14.46
N ALA A 322 -19.72 -11.75 -15.28
CA ALA A 322 -19.51 -12.54 -16.49
C ALA A 322 -19.30 -14.04 -16.19
N LEU A 323 -18.57 -14.40 -15.13
CA LEU A 323 -18.41 -15.80 -14.71
C LEU A 323 -19.75 -16.43 -14.33
N HIS A 324 -20.59 -15.69 -13.61
CA HIS A 324 -21.90 -16.16 -13.17
C HIS A 324 -22.87 -16.33 -14.34
N THR A 325 -22.97 -15.32 -15.23
CA THR A 325 -23.89 -15.37 -16.37
C THR A 325 -23.49 -16.40 -17.43
N ARG A 326 -22.20 -16.69 -17.56
CA ARG A 326 -21.68 -17.76 -18.43
C ARG A 326 -21.70 -19.15 -17.77
N HIS A 327 -22.17 -19.26 -16.53
CA HIS A 327 -22.25 -20.51 -15.77
C HIS A 327 -20.92 -21.27 -15.66
N ILE A 328 -19.82 -20.54 -15.42
CA ILE A 328 -18.50 -21.14 -15.23
C ILE A 328 -18.39 -21.72 -13.82
N ASP A 329 -17.96 -22.98 -13.71
CA ASP A 329 -17.84 -23.73 -12.44
C ASP A 329 -16.64 -23.27 -11.60
N VAL A 330 -16.80 -22.10 -10.97
CA VAL A 330 -15.82 -21.52 -10.03
C VAL A 330 -16.53 -20.88 -8.83
N ALA A 331 -15.92 -20.98 -7.65
CA ALA A 331 -16.40 -20.26 -6.48
C ALA A 331 -15.97 -18.79 -6.56
N THR A 332 -16.88 -17.86 -6.25
CA THR A 332 -16.63 -16.43 -6.39
C THR A 332 -16.77 -15.70 -5.06
N VAL A 333 -15.79 -14.86 -4.75
CA VAL A 333 -15.79 -13.98 -3.58
C VAL A 333 -15.74 -12.54 -4.04
N PHE A 334 -16.58 -11.68 -3.46
CA PHE A 334 -16.55 -10.24 -3.72
C PHE A 334 -16.25 -9.49 -2.42
N THR A 335 -15.22 -8.63 -2.45
CA THR A 335 -14.94 -7.69 -1.35
C THR A 335 -15.08 -6.26 -1.84
N THR A 336 -15.99 -5.52 -1.21
CA THR A 336 -16.01 -4.05 -1.34
C THR A 336 -15.32 -3.44 -0.12
N HIS A 337 -14.35 -2.55 -0.36
CA HIS A 337 -13.64 -1.79 0.67
C HIS A 337 -14.38 -0.50 1.01
N ALA A 338 -15.24 0.00 0.13
CA ALA A 338 -16.15 1.10 0.39
C ALA A 338 -17.32 1.08 -0.60
N THR A 339 -18.52 1.47 -0.15
CA THR A 339 -19.67 1.59 -1.04
C THR A 339 -19.52 2.83 -1.93
N LEU A 340 -19.84 2.71 -3.23
CA LEU A 340 -19.74 3.84 -4.17
C LEU A 340 -20.63 4.99 -3.68
N LEU A 341 -21.91 4.71 -3.42
CA LEU A 341 -22.86 5.71 -2.94
C LEU A 341 -22.49 6.29 -1.58
N GLY A 342 -21.94 5.49 -0.65
CA GLY A 342 -21.55 5.97 0.67
C GLY A 342 -20.50 7.09 0.57
N ARG A 343 -19.51 6.93 -0.31
CA ARG A 343 -18.49 7.98 -0.55
C ARG A 343 -19.08 9.28 -1.07
N TYR A 344 -20.05 9.22 -1.98
CA TYR A 344 -20.69 10.41 -2.53
C TYR A 344 -21.70 11.06 -1.58
N LEU A 345 -22.38 10.28 -0.74
CA LEU A 345 -23.33 10.77 0.25
C LEU A 345 -22.61 11.46 1.42
N CYS A 346 -21.50 10.88 1.90
CA CYS A 346 -20.69 11.51 2.95
C CYS A 346 -20.12 12.86 2.52
N ALA A 347 -19.76 13.01 1.25
CA ALA A 347 -19.31 14.30 0.71
C ALA A 347 -20.44 15.35 0.61
N GLY A 348 -21.71 14.96 0.69
CA GLY A 348 -22.88 15.79 0.38
C GLY A 348 -23.45 16.63 1.54
N ASN A 349 -22.75 16.77 2.67
CA ASN A 349 -23.24 17.43 3.90
C ASN A 349 -24.62 16.94 4.39
N THR A 350 -24.97 15.69 4.07
CA THR A 350 -26.19 15.03 4.54
C THR A 350 -25.90 14.21 5.79
N ASP A 351 -26.86 14.15 6.72
CA ASP A 351 -26.79 13.22 7.84
C ASP A 351 -26.93 11.78 7.32
N PHE A 352 -25.77 11.15 7.11
CA PHE A 352 -25.63 9.89 6.39
C PHE A 352 -26.08 8.69 7.23
N TYR A 353 -25.40 8.42 8.34
CA TYR A 353 -25.61 7.18 9.12
C TYR A 353 -27.01 7.10 9.73
N ASN A 354 -27.61 8.23 10.13
CA ASN A 354 -28.95 8.23 10.75
C ASN A 354 -30.07 8.03 9.71
N ASN A 355 -29.82 8.28 8.42
CA ASN A 355 -30.82 8.21 7.36
C ASN A 355 -30.54 7.13 6.31
N LEU A 356 -29.60 6.21 6.57
CA LEU A 356 -29.20 5.14 5.64
C LEU A 356 -30.39 4.34 5.08
N SER A 357 -31.38 4.03 5.91
CA SER A 357 -32.58 3.29 5.52
C SER A 357 -33.58 4.10 4.68
N LYS A 358 -33.48 5.43 4.69
CA LYS A 358 -34.43 6.33 4.01
C LYS A 358 -33.98 6.74 2.61
N PHE A 359 -32.71 6.50 2.25
CA PHE A 359 -32.21 6.89 0.93
C PHE A 359 -32.80 6.02 -0.18
N ASN A 360 -33.32 6.69 -1.20
CA ASN A 360 -33.60 6.08 -2.49
C ASN A 360 -32.29 5.95 -3.28
N VAL A 361 -31.73 4.74 -3.28
CA VAL A 361 -30.41 4.44 -3.86
C VAL A 361 -30.36 4.70 -5.37
N ASP A 362 -31.44 4.42 -6.09
CA ASP A 362 -31.47 4.56 -7.54
C ASP A 362 -31.54 6.04 -7.95
N GLU A 363 -32.36 6.82 -7.24
CA GLU A 363 -32.46 8.28 -7.42
C GLU A 363 -31.15 8.98 -7.06
N GLU A 364 -30.54 8.64 -5.91
CA GLU A 364 -29.28 9.27 -5.49
C GLU A 364 -28.11 8.94 -6.42
N ALA A 365 -28.09 7.72 -6.99
CA ALA A 365 -27.11 7.33 -8.00
C ALA A 365 -27.37 8.01 -9.35
N GLY A 366 -28.63 8.14 -9.78
CA GLY A 366 -29.03 8.85 -10.99
C GLY A 366 -28.70 10.34 -10.92
N ARG A 367 -29.03 11.00 -9.80
CA ARG A 367 -28.74 12.44 -9.56
C ARG A 367 -27.26 12.76 -9.70
N ARG A 368 -26.39 11.81 -9.38
CA ARG A 368 -24.92 11.94 -9.44
C ARG A 368 -24.30 11.37 -10.71
N GLN A 369 -25.10 10.87 -11.64
CA GLN A 369 -24.62 10.28 -12.91
C GLN A 369 -23.67 9.10 -12.69
N ILE A 370 -23.89 8.32 -11.62
CA ILE A 370 -23.11 7.12 -11.27
C ILE A 370 -23.96 5.85 -11.27
N TYR A 371 -25.20 5.92 -11.77
CA TYR A 371 -26.16 4.82 -11.72
C TYR A 371 -25.60 3.52 -12.33
N HIS A 372 -24.96 3.59 -13.50
CA HIS A 372 -24.34 2.42 -14.13
C HIS A 372 -23.24 1.80 -13.28
N ARG A 373 -22.37 2.61 -12.64
CA ARG A 373 -21.32 2.11 -11.74
C ARG A 373 -21.89 1.49 -10.47
N TYR A 374 -22.92 2.10 -9.90
CA TYR A 374 -23.64 1.55 -8.76
C TYR A 374 -24.31 0.20 -9.11
N CYS A 375 -24.92 0.09 -10.30
CA CYS A 375 -25.49 -1.17 -10.77
C CYS A 375 -24.42 -2.26 -10.90
N MET A 376 -23.20 -1.93 -11.34
CA MET A 376 -22.10 -2.90 -11.38
C MET A 376 -21.73 -3.39 -9.98
N GLU A 377 -21.56 -2.46 -9.03
CA GLU A 377 -21.23 -2.78 -7.64
C GLU A 377 -22.31 -3.68 -7.01
N ARG A 378 -23.58 -3.29 -7.19
CA ARG A 378 -24.72 -4.04 -6.68
C ARG A 378 -24.81 -5.42 -7.33
N ALA A 379 -24.72 -5.52 -8.65
CA ALA A 379 -24.76 -6.80 -9.36
C ALA A 379 -23.62 -7.73 -8.91
N ALA A 380 -22.38 -7.22 -8.83
CA ALA A 380 -21.24 -8.01 -8.35
C ALA A 380 -21.46 -8.50 -6.90
N SER A 381 -22.00 -7.64 -6.02
CA SER A 381 -22.31 -8.03 -4.66
C SER A 381 -23.40 -9.10 -4.59
N HIS A 382 -24.44 -9.08 -5.42
CA HIS A 382 -25.55 -10.05 -5.38
C HIS A 382 -25.20 -11.38 -6.05
N LEU A 383 -24.41 -11.37 -7.13
CA LEU A 383 -24.05 -12.59 -7.87
C LEU A 383 -22.88 -13.36 -7.23
N ALA A 384 -22.17 -12.76 -6.27
CA ALA A 384 -21.08 -13.43 -5.58
C ALA A 384 -21.58 -14.59 -4.70
N HIS A 385 -20.86 -15.71 -4.67
CA HIS A 385 -21.17 -16.78 -3.72
C HIS A 385 -20.94 -16.31 -2.28
N VAL A 386 -19.85 -15.59 -2.03
CA VAL A 386 -19.53 -14.98 -0.74
C VAL A 386 -19.30 -13.48 -0.94
N PHE A 387 -20.02 -12.67 -0.18
CA PHE A 387 -19.87 -11.21 -0.14
C PHE A 387 -19.20 -10.78 1.16
N THR A 388 -18.22 -9.89 1.06
CA THR A 388 -17.42 -9.44 2.20
C THR A 388 -17.19 -7.94 2.17
N THR A 389 -16.94 -7.37 3.34
CA THR A 389 -16.57 -5.95 3.51
C THR A 389 -15.40 -5.83 4.49
N VAL A 390 -14.69 -4.71 4.48
CA VAL A 390 -13.49 -4.53 5.31
C VAL A 390 -13.76 -4.06 6.74
N SER A 391 -15.00 -3.68 7.07
CA SER A 391 -15.36 -3.24 8.41
C SER A 391 -16.84 -3.43 8.68
N GLU A 392 -17.23 -3.49 9.96
CA GLU A 392 -18.65 -3.60 10.34
C GLU A 392 -19.46 -2.41 9.87
N ILE A 393 -18.89 -1.19 9.91
CA ILE A 393 -19.60 0.02 9.46
C ILE A 393 -19.83 0.00 7.95
N THR A 394 -18.84 -0.44 7.16
CA THR A 394 -19.00 -0.65 5.71
C THR A 394 -20.00 -1.78 5.44
N GLY A 395 -20.05 -2.81 6.28
CA GLY A 395 -21.05 -3.87 6.19
C GLY A 395 -22.47 -3.35 6.42
N TYR A 396 -22.66 -2.46 7.40
CA TYR A 396 -23.94 -1.80 7.66
C TYR A 396 -24.36 -0.89 6.50
N GLU A 397 -23.42 -0.15 5.90
CA GLU A 397 -23.66 0.61 4.67
C GLU A 397 -24.07 -0.31 3.51
N ALA A 398 -23.35 -1.41 3.28
CA ALA A 398 -23.62 -2.32 2.17
C ALA A 398 -25.01 -2.99 2.30
N GLU A 399 -25.43 -3.34 3.52
CA GLU A 399 -26.76 -3.87 3.78
C GLU A 399 -27.87 -2.91 3.30
N HIS A 400 -27.70 -1.61 3.52
CA HIS A 400 -28.68 -0.59 3.15
C HIS A 400 -28.53 -0.07 1.73
N LEU A 401 -27.30 0.09 1.23
CA LEU A 401 -27.01 0.68 -0.08
C LEU A 401 -26.98 -0.38 -1.17
N LEU A 402 -26.30 -1.50 -0.96
CA LEU A 402 -26.20 -2.61 -1.93
C LEU A 402 -27.33 -3.63 -1.77
N LYS A 403 -28.15 -3.51 -0.72
CA LYS A 403 -29.27 -4.41 -0.42
C LYS A 403 -28.84 -5.87 -0.22
N ARG A 404 -27.59 -6.09 0.22
CA ARG A 404 -27.05 -7.39 0.62
C ARG A 404 -26.18 -7.21 1.85
N LYS A 405 -26.47 -7.97 2.90
CA LYS A 405 -25.62 -8.03 4.09
C LYS A 405 -24.36 -8.84 3.76
N PRO A 406 -23.15 -8.38 4.14
CA PRO A 406 -21.94 -9.18 3.97
C PRO A 406 -21.98 -10.45 4.81
N ASP A 407 -21.46 -11.53 4.24
CA ASP A 407 -21.34 -12.83 4.87
C ASP A 407 -20.19 -12.83 5.91
N ILE A 408 -19.08 -12.14 5.59
CA ILE A 408 -17.88 -12.07 6.44
C ILE A 408 -17.28 -10.67 6.40
N ILE A 409 -16.73 -10.21 7.53
CA ILE A 409 -15.91 -9.00 7.61
C ILE A 409 -14.43 -9.38 7.51
N THR A 410 -13.73 -8.80 6.53
CA THR A 410 -12.30 -9.05 6.24
C THR A 410 -11.49 -7.79 6.51
N PRO A 411 -11.14 -7.48 7.78
CA PRO A 411 -10.45 -6.25 8.12
C PRO A 411 -9.06 -6.18 7.50
N ASN A 412 -8.67 -4.98 7.06
CA ASN A 412 -7.35 -4.75 6.47
C ASN A 412 -6.24 -4.95 7.51
N GLY A 413 -5.39 -5.95 7.27
CA GLY A 413 -4.21 -6.21 8.09
C GLY A 413 -3.01 -5.35 7.67
N LEU A 414 -2.08 -5.15 8.60
CA LEU A 414 -0.78 -4.53 8.33
C LEU A 414 0.37 -5.49 8.68
N ASN A 415 1.47 -5.36 7.94
CA ASN A 415 2.72 -6.03 8.26
C ASN A 415 3.38 -5.36 9.48
N VAL A 416 2.96 -5.75 10.68
CA VAL A 416 3.59 -5.27 11.91
C VAL A 416 4.98 -5.88 12.01
N LYS A 417 6.00 -5.07 11.70
CA LYS A 417 7.38 -5.38 12.09
C LYS A 417 7.39 -5.43 13.62
N LYS A 418 7.42 -6.64 14.18
CA LYS A 418 7.65 -6.81 15.61
C LYS A 418 9.08 -6.35 15.86
N PHE A 419 9.24 -5.19 16.47
CA PHE A 419 10.55 -4.75 16.95
C PHE A 419 11.07 -5.82 17.91
N SER A 420 12.30 -6.28 17.70
CA SER A 420 12.91 -7.33 18.53
C SER A 420 13.06 -6.86 19.98
N ALA A 421 13.12 -5.55 20.20
CA ALA A 421 13.16 -4.91 21.52
C ALA A 421 12.00 -3.91 21.68
N LEU A 422 11.16 -4.11 22.70
CA LEU A 422 10.05 -3.20 23.00
C LEU A 422 10.50 -1.78 23.38
N HIS A 423 11.75 -1.54 23.79
CA HIS A 423 12.24 -0.19 24.09
C HIS A 423 12.73 0.56 22.83
N GLU A 424 12.95 -0.14 21.72
CA GLU A 424 13.46 0.45 20.48
C GLU A 424 12.49 1.50 19.91
N PHE A 425 11.17 1.27 20.01
CA PHE A 425 10.18 2.25 19.55
C PHE A 425 10.23 3.55 20.37
N GLN A 426 10.58 3.48 21.66
CA GLN A 426 10.70 4.66 22.53
C GLN A 426 11.94 5.47 22.14
N ASN A 427 13.05 4.80 21.85
CA ASN A 427 14.25 5.46 21.33
C ASN A 427 13.98 6.11 19.97
N LEU A 428 13.29 5.40 19.06
CA LEU A 428 12.87 5.95 17.76
C LEU A 428 11.93 7.14 17.92
N HIS A 429 11.04 7.12 18.92
CA HIS A 429 10.21 8.26 19.26
C HIS A 429 11.06 9.47 19.66
N ALA A 430 12.01 9.32 20.58
CA ALA A 430 12.89 10.41 21.00
C ALA A 430 13.71 10.99 19.83
N ILE A 431 14.35 10.13 19.03
CA ILE A 431 15.14 10.53 17.86
C ILE A 431 14.28 11.27 16.83
N SER A 432 13.06 10.79 16.57
CA SER A 432 12.15 11.42 15.61
C SER A 432 11.54 12.72 16.16
N LYS A 433 11.26 12.76 17.48
CA LYS A 433 10.77 13.96 18.17
C LYS A 433 11.80 15.07 18.11
N GLU A 434 13.10 14.76 18.25
CA GLU A 434 14.15 15.77 18.11
C GLU A 434 14.14 16.40 16.71
N LYS A 435 13.98 15.62 15.63
CA LYS A 435 13.84 16.18 14.28
C LYS A 435 12.66 17.14 14.14
N ILE A 436 11.56 16.86 14.83
CA ILE A 436 10.40 17.76 14.89
C ILE A 436 10.74 19.00 15.74
N HIS A 437 11.47 18.86 16.84
CA HIS A 437 11.99 19.99 17.62
C HIS A 437 12.82 20.93 16.73
N GLU A 438 13.72 20.40 15.90
CA GLU A 438 14.50 21.22 14.96
C GLU A 438 13.62 22.00 13.98
N PHE A 439 12.62 21.33 13.39
CA PHE A 439 11.66 21.98 12.52
C PHE A 439 10.89 23.09 13.24
N VAL A 440 10.42 22.82 14.46
CA VAL A 440 9.64 23.79 15.25
C VAL A 440 10.49 24.99 15.65
N ARG A 441 11.76 24.79 16.05
CA ARG A 441 12.70 25.89 16.31
C ARG A 441 12.88 26.79 15.08
N GLY A 442 13.01 26.19 13.90
CA GLY A 442 13.13 26.92 12.63
C GLY A 442 11.84 27.65 12.23
N HIS A 443 10.69 26.99 12.39
CA HIS A 443 9.38 27.53 12.02
C HIS A 443 8.94 28.69 12.92
N PHE A 444 9.20 28.59 14.23
CA PHE A 444 8.89 29.61 15.22
C PHE A 444 10.07 30.56 15.49
N TYR A 445 11.03 30.66 14.56
CA TYR A 445 12.16 31.59 14.70
C TYR A 445 11.67 33.03 14.94
N GLY A 446 12.17 33.67 16.00
CA GLY A 446 11.74 35.01 16.45
C GLY A 446 10.53 35.00 17.39
N HIS A 447 9.83 33.88 17.53
CA HIS A 447 8.65 33.69 18.38
C HIS A 447 8.75 32.39 19.19
N TYR A 448 9.96 31.97 19.52
CA TYR A 448 10.22 30.77 20.31
C TYR A 448 10.16 31.13 21.80
N ASP A 449 8.95 31.19 22.35
CA ASP A 449 8.64 31.61 23.73
C ASP A 449 8.07 30.47 24.60
N PHE A 450 8.21 29.22 24.16
CA PHE A 450 7.68 28.04 24.84
C PHE A 450 8.73 26.92 24.99
N ASP A 451 8.51 26.06 25.99
CA ASP A 451 9.39 24.92 26.29
C ASP A 451 9.02 23.68 25.45
N LEU A 452 9.98 23.18 24.66
CA LEU A 452 9.80 21.99 23.82
C LEU A 452 9.66 20.69 24.61
N GLU A 453 10.22 20.62 25.82
CA GLU A 453 10.05 19.45 26.69
C GLU A 453 8.60 19.32 27.15
N LYS A 454 7.91 20.45 27.30
CA LYS A 454 6.48 20.55 27.65
C LYS A 454 5.58 20.76 26.44
N THR A 455 6.11 20.55 25.23
CA THR A 455 5.36 20.65 23.99
C THR A 455 4.89 19.28 23.51
N LEU A 456 3.60 19.16 23.21
CA LEU A 456 2.98 17.99 22.62
C LEU A 456 2.74 18.21 21.12
N TYR A 457 2.99 17.16 20.34
CA TYR A 457 2.78 17.15 18.89
C TYR A 457 1.55 16.35 18.50
N PHE A 458 0.53 17.06 18.03
CA PHE A 458 -0.65 16.45 17.45
C PHE A 458 -0.54 16.49 15.92
N PHE A 459 -1.09 15.51 15.23
CA PHE A 459 -1.14 15.55 13.78
C PHE A 459 -2.38 14.84 13.25
N ILE A 460 -2.82 15.30 12.09
CA ILE A 460 -3.80 14.61 11.25
C ILE A 460 -3.24 14.54 9.83
N ALA A 461 -3.37 13.37 9.19
CA ALA A 461 -2.76 13.12 7.89
C ALA A 461 -3.67 12.27 7.00
N GLY A 462 -3.63 12.52 5.69
CA GLY A 462 -4.35 11.68 4.74
C GLY A 462 -4.54 12.32 3.37
N ARG A 463 -5.41 11.72 2.55
CA ARG A 463 -5.95 12.42 1.37
C ARG A 463 -6.65 13.68 1.81
N TYR A 464 -6.62 14.70 0.95
CA TYR A 464 -7.28 15.95 1.25
C TYR A 464 -8.80 15.85 1.04
N GLU A 465 -9.48 15.29 2.04
CA GLU A 465 -10.94 15.17 2.12
C GLU A 465 -11.39 15.83 3.43
N PHE A 466 -11.64 17.14 3.39
CA PHE A 466 -11.80 17.98 4.59
C PHE A 466 -12.83 17.44 5.60
N GLY A 467 -14.06 17.16 5.15
CA GLY A 467 -15.10 16.58 6.00
C GLY A 467 -14.91 15.09 6.29
N ASN A 468 -14.65 14.26 5.26
CA ASN A 468 -14.54 12.80 5.44
C ASN A 468 -13.37 12.38 6.35
N LYS A 469 -12.29 13.17 6.39
CA LYS A 469 -11.16 12.94 7.30
C LYS A 469 -11.31 13.65 8.64
N GLY A 470 -12.36 14.45 8.84
CA GLY A 470 -12.63 15.16 10.09
C GLY A 470 -11.66 16.31 10.35
N ALA A 471 -11.09 16.92 9.30
CA ALA A 471 -10.18 18.04 9.46
C ALA A 471 -10.91 19.30 9.98
N ASP A 472 -12.18 19.45 9.62
CA ASP A 472 -13.12 20.44 10.17
C ASP A 472 -13.27 20.29 11.69
N ILE A 473 -13.59 19.08 12.16
CA ILE A 473 -13.75 18.78 13.58
C ILE A 473 -12.42 18.95 14.32
N PHE A 474 -11.30 18.52 13.72
CA PHE A 474 -9.99 18.63 14.32
C PHE A 474 -9.59 20.09 14.59
N ILE A 475 -9.80 20.99 13.63
CA ILE A 475 -9.47 22.41 13.78
C ILE A 475 -10.39 23.08 14.82
N GLU A 476 -11.69 22.80 14.79
CA GLU A 476 -12.64 23.34 15.79
C GLU A 476 -12.32 22.85 17.20
N ALA A 477 -11.96 21.57 17.36
CA ALA A 477 -11.54 21.01 18.64
C ALA A 477 -10.25 21.66 19.16
N LEU A 478 -9.27 21.93 18.29
CA LEU A 478 -8.04 22.65 18.64
C LEU A 478 -8.33 24.10 19.09
N ALA A 479 -9.29 24.78 18.45
CA ALA A 479 -9.68 26.13 18.85
C ALA A 479 -10.29 26.15 20.27
N ARG A 480 -11.16 25.19 20.59
CA ARG A 480 -11.71 25.03 21.95
C ARG A 480 -10.65 24.62 22.96
N LEU A 481 -9.75 23.72 22.59
CA LEU A 481 -8.62 23.33 23.42
C LEU A 481 -7.74 24.55 23.76
N ASN A 482 -7.45 25.40 22.76
CA ASN A 482 -6.70 26.63 22.97
C ASN A 482 -7.40 27.57 23.99
N HIS A 483 -8.72 27.70 23.92
CA HIS A 483 -9.48 28.46 24.92
C HIS A 483 -9.31 27.86 26.33
N TYR A 484 -9.41 26.54 26.46
CA TYR A 484 -9.22 25.88 27.75
C TYR A 484 -7.81 26.05 28.30
N LEU A 485 -6.77 25.84 27.49
CA LEU A 485 -5.37 26.04 27.91
C LEU A 485 -5.12 27.49 28.36
N LYS A 486 -5.69 28.47 27.66
CA LYS A 486 -5.59 29.88 28.08
C LYS A 486 -6.33 30.18 29.38
N SER A 487 -7.42 29.47 29.68
CA SER A 487 -8.20 29.68 30.91
C SER A 487 -7.61 28.99 32.14
N THR A 488 -6.98 27.82 31.96
CA THR A 488 -6.42 27.02 33.06
C THR A 488 -4.93 27.28 33.28
N HIS A 489 -4.26 27.96 32.33
CA HIS A 489 -2.83 28.28 32.36
C HIS A 489 -1.91 27.10 32.73
N PRO A 490 -2.06 25.91 32.10
CA PRO A 490 -1.11 24.84 32.29
C PRO A 490 0.20 25.17 31.56
N ASP A 491 1.31 24.68 32.09
CA ASP A 491 2.63 24.81 31.49
C ASP A 491 2.83 23.75 30.39
N VAL A 492 1.96 23.78 29.38
CA VAL A 492 1.93 22.82 28.25
C VAL A 492 1.61 23.57 26.97
N THR A 493 2.40 23.30 25.92
CA THR A 493 2.15 23.82 24.57
C THR A 493 1.74 22.70 23.63
N VAL A 494 0.83 22.97 22.69
CA VAL A 494 0.43 22.00 21.66
C VAL A 494 0.75 22.58 20.29
N VAL A 495 1.54 21.85 19.51
CA VAL A 495 1.79 22.15 18.09
C VAL A 495 1.08 21.09 17.26
N ALA A 496 0.12 21.52 16.45
CA ALA A 496 -0.72 20.63 15.64
C ALA A 496 -0.34 20.70 14.15
N PHE A 497 -0.05 19.55 13.55
CA PHE A 497 0.31 19.43 12.13
C PHE A 497 -0.89 18.97 11.29
N LEU A 498 -1.13 19.66 10.16
CA LEU A 498 -2.12 19.28 9.14
C LEU A 498 -1.37 18.78 7.90
N ILE A 499 -1.41 17.47 7.64
CA ILE A 499 -0.62 16.82 6.58
C ILE A 499 -1.55 16.32 5.47
N PHE A 500 -1.94 17.24 4.58
CA PHE A 500 -2.83 16.96 3.45
C PHE A 500 -2.21 17.43 2.13
N PRO A 501 -2.02 16.54 1.14
CA PRO A 501 -1.56 16.94 -0.18
C PRO A 501 -2.57 17.88 -0.86
N ALA A 502 -2.15 19.10 -1.16
CA ALA A 502 -2.93 20.11 -1.87
C ALA A 502 -2.12 20.65 -3.06
N LYS A 503 -2.78 21.37 -3.96
CA LYS A 503 -2.09 22.10 -5.03
C LYS A 503 -1.28 23.24 -4.41
N THR A 504 0.04 23.19 -4.51
CA THR A 504 0.96 24.18 -3.93
C THR A 504 2.00 24.66 -4.95
N ASN A 505 2.57 25.83 -4.71
CA ASN A 505 3.63 26.44 -5.53
C ASN A 505 4.99 26.36 -4.80
N ASN A 506 5.32 25.21 -4.21
CA ASN A 506 6.51 24.97 -3.38
C ASN A 506 6.47 25.65 -1.99
N PHE A 507 7.56 25.55 -1.22
CA PHE A 507 7.70 26.11 0.13
C PHE A 507 7.71 27.66 0.13
N ASN A 508 7.15 28.27 1.17
CA ASN A 508 7.22 29.72 1.37
C ASN A 508 8.63 30.16 1.82
N VAL A 509 9.05 31.34 1.38
CA VAL A 509 10.38 31.90 1.67
C VAL A 509 10.61 32.08 3.18
N GLU A 510 9.58 32.44 3.93
CA GLU A 510 9.67 32.64 5.39
C GLU A 510 10.06 31.36 6.11
N SER A 511 9.43 30.23 5.78
CA SER A 511 9.80 28.94 6.38
C SER A 511 11.24 28.57 6.04
N LEU A 512 11.67 28.77 4.78
CA LEU A 512 13.05 28.48 4.38
C LEU A 512 14.06 29.38 5.12
N ARG A 513 13.75 30.67 5.26
CA ARG A 513 14.58 31.64 5.97
C ARG A 513 14.73 31.27 7.45
N GLY A 514 13.64 30.92 8.13
CA GLY A 514 13.69 30.52 9.54
C GLY A 514 14.64 29.36 9.77
N HIS A 515 14.54 28.31 8.94
CA HIS A 515 15.42 27.14 9.02
C HIS A 515 16.89 27.46 8.69
N ALA A 516 17.15 28.30 7.69
CA ALA A 516 18.51 28.70 7.32
C ALA A 516 19.21 29.47 8.46
N VAL A 517 18.49 30.39 9.11
CA VAL A 517 19.04 31.17 10.23
C VAL A 517 19.30 30.28 11.44
N THR A 518 18.37 29.40 11.81
CA THR A 518 18.58 28.49 12.94
C THR A 518 19.69 27.48 12.69
N LYS A 519 19.87 27.03 11.43
CA LYS A 519 21.00 26.16 11.06
C LYS A 519 22.33 26.91 11.22
N SER A 520 22.45 28.12 10.67
CA SER A 520 23.67 28.92 10.80
C SER A 520 24.03 29.23 12.26
N LEU A 521 23.03 29.47 13.11
CA LEU A 521 23.23 29.66 14.54
C LEU A 521 23.80 28.41 15.20
N ARG A 522 23.24 27.23 14.89
CA ARG A 522 23.71 25.95 15.40
C ARG A 522 25.15 25.67 14.98
N ASP A 523 25.47 25.85 13.71
CA ASP A 523 26.82 25.59 13.18
C ASP A 523 27.85 26.48 13.89
N THR A 524 27.51 27.75 14.13
CA THR A 524 28.36 28.69 14.87
C THR A 524 28.57 28.26 16.33
N ILE A 525 27.53 27.73 16.99
CA ILE A 525 27.62 27.23 18.37
C ILE A 525 28.52 25.99 18.43
N ASN A 526 28.40 25.07 17.47
CA ASN A 526 29.23 23.88 17.39
C ASN A 526 30.72 24.24 17.25
N ASP A 527 31.05 25.21 16.39
CA ASP A 527 32.41 25.73 16.25
C ASP A 527 32.96 26.32 17.55
N ILE A 528 32.13 27.04 18.30
CA ILE A 528 32.51 27.60 19.61
C ILE A 528 32.73 26.47 20.61
N GLN A 529 31.86 25.48 20.66
CA GLN A 529 31.95 24.33 21.55
C GLN A 529 33.25 23.55 21.31
N LEU A 530 33.62 23.30 20.06
CA LEU A 530 34.89 22.65 19.70
C LEU A 530 36.11 23.46 20.17
N LYS A 531 36.09 24.78 19.97
CA LYS A 531 37.16 25.68 20.43
C LYS A 531 37.29 25.70 21.96
N ILE A 532 36.16 25.72 22.68
CA ILE A 532 36.13 25.65 24.14
C ILE A 532 36.65 24.29 24.62
N GLY A 533 36.18 23.19 24.03
CA GLY A 533 36.62 21.83 24.35
C GLY A 533 38.12 21.66 24.18
N LYS A 534 38.69 22.15 23.07
CA LYS A 534 40.14 22.15 22.85
C LYS A 534 40.91 22.92 23.94
N ARG A 535 40.45 24.13 24.29
CA ARG A 535 41.09 24.94 25.34
C ARG A 535 41.01 24.28 26.71
N MET A 536 39.87 23.68 27.06
CA MET A 536 39.71 22.95 28.31
C MET A 536 40.67 21.77 28.39
N TYR A 537 40.79 20.99 27.30
CA TYR A 537 41.73 19.87 27.22
C TYR A 537 43.19 20.31 27.41
N GLU A 538 43.61 21.39 26.74
CA GLU A 538 44.96 21.94 26.87
C GLU A 538 45.27 22.43 28.30
N VAL A 539 44.28 22.98 29.01
CA VAL A 539 44.45 23.42 30.40
C VAL A 539 44.52 22.23 31.36
N CYS A 540 43.69 21.20 31.18
CA CYS A 540 43.71 20.02 32.06
C CYS A 540 44.97 19.15 31.89
N LEU A 541 45.68 19.27 30.77
CA LEU A 541 46.95 18.57 30.53
C LEU A 541 48.18 19.27 31.14
N ARG A 542 48.06 20.55 31.49
CA ARG A 542 49.11 21.32 32.17
C ARG A 542 48.94 21.22 33.67
#